data_AF-A0A3M2A1R6-F1
#
_entry.id   AF-A0A3M2A1R6-F1
#
_cell.length_a   1.000
_cell.length_b   1.000
_cell.length_c   1.000
_cell.angle_alpha   90.00
_cell.angle_beta   90.00
_cell.angle_gamma   90.00
#
_symmetry.space_group_name_H-M   'P 1'
#
loop_
_entity.id
_entity.type
_entity.pdbx_description
1 polymer ?
#
loop_
_entity_poly.entity_id
_entity_poly.type
_entity_poly.pdbx_seq_one_letter_code
_entity_poly.pdbx_strand_id
1 'polypeptide(L)'
;MTDEVLLYDVEVAAREVAERTGLEVEAVEEILEADFLFHCALGVYEIPDDEEGQEFMAEVLKLQKANADLVPPAGTDLDQVEDLEDRLITFVARLTGAEPATIEEVLDEHILYLEEKGFIEPEDED
;
A
#
# COMPACT_ATOMS: atom_id res chain seq x y z
N MET A 1 7.82 25.81 -14.64
CA MET A 1 7.54 24.39 -14.86
C MET A 1 6.26 24.15 -14.10
N THR A 2 5.19 23.78 -14.81
CA THR A 2 3.93 23.41 -14.16
C THR A 2 4.24 22.13 -13.40
N ASP A 3 4.29 22.20 -12.07
CA ASP A 3 4.26 21.01 -11.23
C ASP A 3 2.90 20.35 -11.49
N GLU A 4 2.89 19.39 -12.42
CA GLU A 4 1.75 18.54 -12.67
C GLU A 4 1.60 17.66 -11.43
N VAL A 5 0.63 18.00 -10.58
CA VAL A 5 0.28 17.17 -9.43
C VAL A 5 -0.26 15.85 -9.97
N LEU A 6 0.54 14.80 -9.90
CA LEU A 6 0.09 13.44 -10.18
C LEU A 6 -0.88 13.04 -9.07
N LEU A 7 -2.15 12.85 -9.42
CA LEU A 7 -3.18 12.37 -8.50
C LEU A 7 -3.21 10.84 -8.57
N TYR A 8 -2.98 10.18 -7.44
CA TYR A 8 -3.10 8.74 -7.32
C TYR A 8 -4.56 8.35 -7.10
N ASP A 9 -5.05 7.39 -7.89
CA ASP A 9 -6.42 6.87 -7.85
C ASP A 9 -6.34 5.34 -7.83
N VAL A 10 -6.71 4.74 -6.69
CA VAL A 10 -6.63 3.29 -6.44
C VAL A 10 -7.46 2.51 -7.46
N GLU A 11 -8.64 3.01 -7.87
CA GLU A 11 -9.48 2.30 -8.84
C GLU A 11 -8.81 2.23 -10.21
N VAL A 12 -8.10 3.30 -10.59
CA VAL A 12 -7.36 3.36 -11.85
C VAL A 12 -6.15 2.43 -11.80
N ALA A 13 -5.38 2.48 -10.71
CA ALA A 13 -4.23 1.59 -10.50
C ALA A 13 -4.67 0.11 -10.52
N ALA A 14 -5.73 -0.22 -9.79
CA ALA A 14 -6.26 -1.59 -9.70
C ALA A 14 -6.69 -2.13 -11.06
N ARG A 15 -7.33 -1.31 -11.91
CA ARG A 15 -7.69 -1.73 -13.27
C ARG A 15 -6.47 -2.01 -14.16
N GLU A 16 -5.46 -1.13 -14.12
CA GLU A 16 -4.24 -1.32 -14.92
C GLU A 16 -3.45 -2.55 -14.44
N VAL A 17 -3.34 -2.76 -13.13
CA VAL A 17 -2.65 -3.93 -12.55
C VAL A 17 -3.43 -5.23 -12.82
N ALA A 18 -4.76 -5.21 -12.69
CA ALA A 18 -5.61 -6.35 -13.02
C ALA A 18 -5.49 -6.78 -14.50
N GLU A 19 -5.36 -5.82 -15.41
CA GLU A 19 -5.17 -6.13 -16.84
C GLU A 19 -3.83 -6.86 -17.11
N ARG A 20 -2.78 -6.53 -16.35
CA ARG A 20 -1.44 -7.13 -16.50
C ARG A 20 -1.33 -8.50 -15.86
N THR A 21 -1.88 -8.65 -14.66
CA THR A 21 -1.87 -9.90 -13.88
C THR A 21 -2.93 -10.90 -14.33
N GLY A 22 -4.00 -10.42 -14.98
CA GLY A 22 -5.15 -11.25 -15.36
C GLY A 22 -6.08 -11.60 -14.20
N LEU A 23 -5.95 -10.91 -13.06
CA LEU A 23 -6.79 -11.06 -11.88
C LEU A 23 -8.09 -10.24 -12.01
N GLU A 24 -9.07 -10.54 -11.15
CA GLU A 24 -10.29 -9.74 -11.05
C GLU A 24 -9.98 -8.37 -10.42
N VAL A 25 -10.54 -7.30 -10.99
CA VAL A 25 -10.29 -5.91 -10.53
C VAL A 25 -10.61 -5.75 -9.05
N GLU A 26 -11.74 -6.30 -8.59
CA GLU A 26 -12.14 -6.22 -7.17
C GLU A 26 -11.09 -6.85 -6.25
N ALA A 27 -10.45 -7.96 -6.64
CA ALA A 27 -9.42 -8.60 -5.83
C ALA A 27 -8.12 -7.78 -5.77
N VAL A 28 -7.75 -7.15 -6.90
CA VAL A 28 -6.59 -6.26 -6.96
C VAL A 28 -6.84 -5.00 -6.12
N GLU A 29 -8.03 -4.41 -6.24
CA GLU A 29 -8.44 -3.23 -5.46
C GLU A 29 -8.35 -3.50 -3.96
N GLU A 30 -8.90 -4.63 -3.48
CA GLU A 30 -8.79 -5.02 -2.06
C GLU A 30 -7.33 -5.16 -1.59
N ILE A 31 -6.44 -5.68 -2.44
CA ILE A 31 -5.00 -5.80 -2.12
C ILE A 31 -4.35 -4.41 -2.03
N LEU A 32 -4.59 -3.53 -2.99
CA LEU A 32 -4.01 -2.18 -3.01
C LEU A 32 -4.56 -1.30 -1.88
N GLU A 33 -5.83 -1.46 -1.51
CA GLU A 33 -6.40 -0.79 -0.34
C GLU A 33 -5.73 -1.28 0.96
N ALA A 34 -5.49 -2.58 1.10
CA ALA A 34 -4.78 -3.13 2.26
C ALA A 34 -3.31 -2.65 2.33
N ASP A 35 -2.64 -2.55 1.18
CA ASP A 35 -1.31 -1.96 1.06
C ASP A 35 -1.30 -0.48 1.50
N PHE A 36 -2.24 0.31 0.99
CA PHE A 36 -2.40 1.71 1.39
C PHE A 36 -2.62 1.85 2.91
N LEU A 37 -3.50 1.03 3.50
CA LEU A 37 -3.76 1.03 4.93
C LEU A 37 -2.51 0.68 5.76
N PHE A 38 -1.68 -0.26 5.30
CA PHE A 38 -0.43 -0.59 5.96
C PHE A 38 0.51 0.62 6.01
N HIS A 39 0.71 1.28 4.88
CA HIS A 39 1.55 2.47 4.77
C HIS A 39 1.00 3.67 5.56
N CYS A 40 -0.32 3.87 5.58
CA CYS A 40 -0.96 4.84 6.48
C CYS A 40 -0.67 4.53 7.96
N ALA A 41 -0.70 3.26 8.36
CA ALA A 41 -0.45 2.85 9.73
C ALA A 41 1.01 3.08 10.18
N LEU A 42 1.95 3.04 9.23
CA LEU A 42 3.36 3.40 9.45
C LEU A 42 3.58 4.92 9.51
N GLY A 43 2.60 5.72 9.05
CA GLY A 43 2.70 7.16 8.94
C GLY A 43 3.48 7.63 7.72
N VAL A 44 3.55 6.79 6.66
CA VAL A 44 4.21 7.13 5.39
C VAL A 44 3.41 8.18 4.63
N TYR A 45 2.08 8.07 4.65
CA TYR A 45 1.19 9.02 3.98
C TYR A 45 0.71 10.12 4.93
N GLU A 46 0.69 11.36 4.44
CA GLU A 46 0.05 12.47 5.11
C GLU A 46 -1.46 12.38 4.92
N ILE A 47 -2.19 12.25 6.02
CA ILE A 47 -3.65 12.24 6.02
C ILE A 47 -4.16 13.64 6.39
N PRO A 48 -5.16 14.19 5.67
CA PRO A 48 -5.76 15.48 5.99
C PRO A 48 -6.22 15.59 7.44
N ASP A 49 -6.01 16.75 8.07
CA ASP A 49 -6.50 17.04 9.44
C ASP A 49 -7.94 17.60 9.43
N ASP A 50 -8.80 17.02 8.61
CA ASP A 50 -10.24 17.29 8.61
C ASP A 50 -11.02 16.15 9.29
N GLU A 51 -12.33 16.29 9.41
CA GLU A 51 -13.18 15.31 10.11
C GLU A 51 -13.07 13.91 9.49
N GLU A 52 -13.04 13.83 8.16
CA GLU A 52 -12.94 12.57 7.42
C GLU A 52 -11.57 11.92 7.60
N GLY A 53 -10.49 12.69 7.49
CA GLY A 53 -9.14 12.20 7.75
C GLY A 53 -8.91 11.78 9.20
N GLN A 54 -9.53 12.47 10.18
CA GLN A 54 -9.47 12.06 11.60
C GLN A 54 -10.23 10.77 11.86
N GLU A 55 -11.41 10.57 11.25
CA GLU A 55 -12.17 9.33 11.32
C GLU A 55 -11.38 8.17 10.71
N PHE A 56 -10.81 8.38 9.51
CA PHE A 56 -9.94 7.40 8.84
C PHE A 56 -8.74 7.03 9.71
N MET A 57 -8.01 8.02 10.26
CA MET A 57 -6.88 7.75 11.15
C MET A 57 -7.28 7.00 12.41
N ALA A 58 -8.48 7.22 12.94
CA ALA A 58 -8.97 6.46 14.08
C ALA A 58 -9.19 4.97 13.71
N GLU A 59 -9.56 4.66 12.48
CA GLU A 59 -9.66 3.29 11.97
C GLU A 59 -8.30 2.66 11.72
N VAL A 60 -7.39 3.38 11.07
CA VAL A 60 -5.99 2.96 10.87
C VAL A 60 -5.33 2.61 12.21
N LEU A 61 -5.52 3.43 13.25
CA LEU A 61 -4.99 3.16 14.59
C LEU A 61 -5.61 1.92 15.26
N LYS A 62 -6.88 1.59 14.95
CA LYS A 62 -7.49 0.33 15.42
C LYS A 62 -6.86 -0.87 14.71
N LEU A 63 -6.65 -0.77 13.39
CA LEU A 63 -6.00 -1.81 12.59
C LEU A 63 -4.56 -2.05 13.02
N GLN A 64 -3.79 -0.99 13.26
CA GLN A 64 -2.42 -1.08 13.78
C GLN A 64 -2.40 -1.83 15.12
N LYS A 65 -3.31 -1.51 16.04
CA LYS A 65 -3.41 -2.22 17.33
C LYS A 65 -3.78 -3.68 17.18
N ALA A 66 -4.66 -4.01 16.23
CA ALA A 66 -5.07 -5.38 15.96
C ALA A 66 -3.97 -6.23 15.32
N ASN A 67 -3.02 -5.58 14.64
CA ASN A 67 -1.92 -6.22 13.89
C ASN A 67 -0.55 -5.76 14.36
N ALA A 68 -0.39 -5.47 15.66
CA ALA A 68 0.87 -4.94 16.21
C ALA A 68 2.04 -5.93 16.12
N ASP A 69 1.78 -7.20 15.79
CA ASP A 69 2.79 -8.19 15.43
C ASP A 69 3.41 -7.96 14.05
N LEU A 70 2.65 -7.34 13.13
CA LEU A 70 3.04 -7.11 11.74
C LEU A 70 3.36 -5.63 11.46
N VAL A 71 2.60 -4.71 12.05
CA VAL A 71 2.72 -3.28 11.80
C VAL A 71 3.54 -2.61 12.91
N PRO A 72 4.76 -2.14 12.62
CA PRO A 72 5.53 -1.32 13.55
C PRO A 72 4.75 -0.10 14.06
N PRO A 73 5.07 0.40 15.27
CA PRO A 73 4.57 1.68 15.74
C PRO A 73 4.92 2.81 14.77
N ALA A 74 4.02 3.78 14.61
CA ALA A 74 4.30 4.97 13.81
C ALA A 74 5.57 5.70 14.31
N GLY A 75 6.40 6.15 13.37
CA GLY A 75 7.70 6.77 13.64
C GLY A 75 8.83 5.79 13.99
N THR A 76 8.60 4.47 13.85
CA THR A 76 9.70 3.50 13.83
C THR A 76 10.57 3.76 12.59
N ASP A 77 11.89 3.71 12.78
CA ASP A 77 12.84 3.75 11.67
C ASP A 77 12.69 2.48 10.81
N LEU A 78 12.08 2.62 9.63
CA LEU A 78 11.70 1.49 8.78
C LEU A 78 12.93 0.74 8.25
N ASP A 79 14.07 1.43 8.08
CA ASP A 79 15.34 0.82 7.66
C ASP A 79 15.87 -0.20 8.69
N GLN A 80 15.39 -0.15 9.93
CA GLN A 80 15.74 -1.07 11.00
C GLN A 80 14.71 -2.20 11.18
N VAL A 81 13.61 -2.17 10.43
CA VAL A 81 12.57 -3.19 10.51
C VAL A 81 12.95 -4.35 9.60
N GLU A 82 13.45 -5.42 10.20
CA GLU A 82 13.67 -6.68 9.49
C GLU A 82 12.36 -7.23 8.91
N ASP A 83 12.45 -7.69 7.67
CA ASP A 83 11.38 -8.36 6.92
C ASP A 83 10.12 -7.50 6.76
N LEU A 84 10.26 -6.20 6.49
CA LEU A 84 9.12 -5.28 6.33
C LEU A 84 8.18 -5.71 5.19
N GLU A 85 8.73 -6.17 4.08
CA GLU A 85 7.99 -6.69 2.93
C GLU A 85 7.17 -7.95 3.30
N ASP A 86 7.79 -8.93 3.95
CA ASP A 86 7.09 -10.14 4.43
C ASP A 86 5.95 -9.80 5.40
N ARG A 87 6.13 -8.77 6.22
CA ARG A 87 5.09 -8.27 7.14
C ARG A 87 3.94 -7.62 6.38
N LEU A 88 4.22 -6.83 5.35
CA LEU A 88 3.21 -6.25 4.46
C LEU A 88 2.41 -7.37 3.79
N ILE A 89 3.06 -8.34 3.15
CA ILE A 89 2.39 -9.47 2.50
C ILE A 89 1.52 -10.24 3.49
N THR A 90 2.05 -10.52 4.69
CA THR A 90 1.29 -11.21 5.75
C THR A 90 0.10 -10.38 6.24
N PHE A 91 0.25 -9.06 6.31
CA PHE A 91 -0.83 -8.14 6.70
C PHE A 91 -1.95 -8.12 5.66
N VAL A 92 -1.61 -7.96 4.37
CA VAL A 92 -2.56 -7.99 3.26
C VAL A 92 -3.29 -9.33 3.24
N ALA A 93 -2.56 -10.45 3.30
CA ALA A 93 -3.15 -11.79 3.32
C ALA A 93 -4.15 -11.97 4.48
N ARG A 94 -3.88 -11.38 5.65
CA ARG A 94 -4.78 -11.45 6.81
C ARG A 94 -6.07 -10.66 6.59
N LEU A 95 -6.03 -9.56 5.84
CA LEU A 95 -7.21 -8.72 5.57
C LEU A 95 -8.05 -9.22 4.41
N THR A 96 -7.42 -9.59 3.30
CA THR A 96 -8.09 -9.93 2.04
C THR A 96 -8.33 -11.43 1.89
N GLY A 97 -7.53 -12.27 2.57
CA GLY A 97 -7.55 -13.72 2.40
C GLY A 97 -6.87 -14.21 1.11
N ALA A 98 -6.21 -13.31 0.37
CA ALA A 98 -5.45 -13.64 -0.83
C ALA A 98 -4.21 -14.51 -0.52
N GLU A 99 -3.77 -15.30 -1.49
CA GLU A 99 -2.54 -16.08 -1.36
C GLU A 99 -1.31 -15.17 -1.45
N PRO A 100 -0.23 -15.44 -0.68
CA PRO A 100 0.99 -14.61 -0.69
C PRO A 100 1.56 -14.37 -2.09
N ALA A 101 1.62 -15.41 -2.93
CA ALA A 101 2.14 -15.28 -4.30
C ALA A 101 1.29 -14.34 -5.17
N THR A 102 -0.04 -14.29 -4.95
CA THR A 102 -0.92 -13.35 -5.64
C THR A 102 -0.70 -11.92 -5.16
N ILE A 103 -0.45 -11.75 -3.86
CA ILE A 103 -0.15 -10.43 -3.29
C ILE A 103 1.17 -9.92 -3.83
N GLU A 104 2.23 -10.74 -3.80
CA GLU A 104 3.54 -10.41 -4.38
C GLU A 104 3.40 -9.96 -5.84
N GLU A 105 2.73 -10.76 -6.68
CA GLU A 105 2.50 -10.42 -8.09
C GLU A 105 1.76 -9.08 -8.28
N VAL A 106 0.75 -8.80 -7.44
CA VAL A 106 0.01 -7.52 -7.51
C VAL A 106 0.88 -6.35 -7.05
N LEU A 107 1.66 -6.51 -5.98
CA LEU A 107 2.51 -5.45 -5.46
C LEU A 107 3.66 -5.13 -6.42
N ASP A 108 4.27 -6.14 -7.04
CA ASP A 108 5.31 -5.97 -8.07
C ASP A 108 4.78 -5.17 -9.27
N GLU A 109 3.61 -5.55 -9.80
CA GLU A 109 2.98 -4.82 -10.90
C GLU A 109 2.51 -3.43 -10.50
N HIS A 110 2.14 -3.23 -9.23
CA HIS A 110 1.81 -1.91 -8.69
C HIS A 110 3.04 -1.01 -8.63
N ILE A 111 4.21 -1.52 -8.22
CA ILE A 111 5.48 -0.79 -8.23
C ILE A 111 5.80 -0.33 -9.67
N LEU A 112 5.72 -1.25 -10.64
CA LEU A 112 5.93 -0.91 -12.05
C LEU A 112 4.94 0.16 -12.56
N TYR A 113 3.66 0.06 -12.16
CA TYR A 113 2.68 1.11 -12.45
C TYR A 113 3.11 2.45 -11.87
N LEU A 114 3.55 2.49 -10.61
CA LEU A 114 3.97 3.73 -9.95
C LEU A 114 5.20 4.34 -10.63
N GLU A 115 6.19 3.54 -11.03
CA GLU A 115 7.36 3.98 -11.79
C GLU A 115 6.98 4.57 -13.15
N GLU A 116 6.13 3.89 -13.91
CA GLU A 116 5.70 4.32 -15.26
C GLU A 116 4.94 5.65 -15.23
N LYS A 117 4.16 5.89 -14.17
CA LYS A 117 3.43 7.15 -13.98
C LYS A 117 4.31 8.24 -13.34
N GLY A 118 5.53 7.91 -12.91
CA GLY A 118 6.47 8.82 -12.28
C GLY A 118 6.11 9.18 -10.83
N PHE A 119 5.39 8.31 -10.13
CA PHE A 119 5.11 8.46 -8.69
C PHE A 119 6.33 8.11 -7.83
N ILE A 120 7.12 7.14 -8.27
CA ILE A 120 8.38 6.73 -7.64
C ILE A 120 9.49 6.66 -8.69
N GLU A 121 10.74 6.84 -8.25
CA GLU A 121 11.90 6.60 -9.09
C GLU A 121 12.21 5.09 -9.08
N PRO A 122 12.57 4.51 -10.23
CA PRO A 122 13.02 3.12 -10.26
C PRO A 122 14.29 2.98 -9.41
N GLU A 123 14.41 1.88 -8.67
CA GLU A 123 15.66 1.60 -7.96
C GLU A 123 16.80 1.42 -8.98
N ASP A 124 17.88 2.19 -8.83
CA ASP A 124 19.07 2.01 -9.64
C ASP A 124 19.65 0.61 -9.37
N GLU A 125 19.76 -0.24 -10.41
CA GLU A 125 20.44 -1.54 -10.34
C GLU A 125 21.96 -1.33 -10.12
N ASP A 126 22.40 -1.17 -8.86
CA ASP A 126 23.82 -1.18 -8.45
C ASP A 126 24.38 -2.62 -8.28
#